data_AF-A0A2U1TZC9-F1
#
_entry.id   AF-A0A2U1TZC9-F1
#
_cell.length_a   1.000
_cell.length_b   1.000
_cell.length_c   1.000
_cell.angle_alpha   90.00
_cell.angle_beta   90.00
_cell.angle_gamma   90.00
#
_symmetry.space_group_name_H-M   'P 1'
#
loop_
_entity.id
_entity.type
_entity.pdbx_description
1 polymer ?
#
loop_
_entity_poly.entity_id
_entity_poly.type
_entity_poly.pdbx_seq_one_letter_code
_entity_poly.pdbx_strand_id
1 'polypeptide(L)'
;MQIKGVSPQALAAYGIQNVRDIVYNPSYELLFEEEISPTLQGYERGIETKLGAVAVDTGIFTGRSPKDKYIVRDDVTRDTVWWSDQGNGKNDNHPLSQEIWTHLKQLVTTQLSDKRLFIVDAFCGANPDSRLKVRFITEVAWQAHFVKNMFIRPSDEELQDFEPDFIVINGAKCTNPQWREQGLNSENFVAFNLTERIQLIGGTWYGGEMKKGMFSIMNYLLPLKGIASMHCSANVGEDGDVAVFFGLSGTGKTTLSTDPKRQLIGDDEHGWDDDGVFNFEGGCYAKTIKLSKEAEPDIYGAIKRDALLENVTVLADGSIDFNDGSKTENTRVSYPIYHIHNIVKPVSKAGHATKVIFLTADAFGVLPPVSRLTSDQTQYHFLSGFTAKLAGTERGITEPTPTFSACFGAAFLTLHPTQYAEVLVKRMQAAGAQAYLVNTGWNGSGKRISIKDTRGIIDAILNGSIDDAETQTLPIFDLEIPRSLPGVDSAILDPRDTYADGAQWQEKAEDLARRFIANFDKYTDAPAGAALVKAGPKL
;
A
#
# COMPACT_ATOMS: atom_id res chain seq x y z
N MET A 1 30.18 3.26 19.84
CA MET A 1 30.62 3.19 18.43
C MET A 1 30.13 4.47 17.76
N GLN A 2 30.99 5.26 17.10
CA GLN A 2 30.50 6.45 16.37
C GLN A 2 29.86 5.97 15.07
N ILE A 3 28.55 6.16 14.93
CA ILE A 3 27.80 5.76 13.75
C ILE A 3 27.87 6.90 12.74
N LYS A 4 28.28 6.59 11.51
CA LYS A 4 28.57 7.60 10.49
C LYS A 4 27.33 8.44 10.20
N GLY A 5 27.50 9.76 10.24
CA GLY A 5 26.42 10.72 9.95
C GLY A 5 25.33 10.81 11.03
N VAL A 6 25.51 10.22 12.21
CA VAL A 6 24.56 10.33 13.34
C VAL A 6 25.24 11.10 14.47
N SER A 7 25.18 12.42 14.36
CA SER A 7 25.64 13.34 15.40
C SER A 7 24.87 14.66 15.28
N PRO A 8 24.83 15.50 16.33
CA PRO A 8 24.24 16.83 16.22
C PRO A 8 24.81 17.64 15.04
N GLN A 9 26.11 17.50 14.75
CA GLN A 9 26.76 18.17 13.61
C GLN A 9 26.30 17.60 12.26
N ALA A 10 26.08 16.28 12.16
CA ALA A 10 25.59 15.68 10.93
C ALA A 10 24.14 16.08 10.65
N LEU A 11 23.30 16.20 11.68
CA LEU A 11 21.90 16.67 11.54
C LEU A 11 21.80 18.14 11.14
N ALA A 12 22.80 18.96 11.48
CA ALA A 12 22.89 20.33 11.02
C ALA A 12 22.98 20.44 9.49
N ALA A 13 23.52 19.43 8.80
CA ALA A 13 23.53 19.36 7.33
C ALA A 13 22.12 19.24 6.74
N TYR A 14 21.15 18.74 7.50
CA TYR A 14 19.74 18.71 7.12
C TYR A 14 18.99 19.97 7.54
N GLY A 15 19.63 20.89 8.27
CA GLY A 15 19.04 22.12 8.80
C GLY A 15 18.51 22.02 10.23
N ILE A 16 18.73 20.89 10.92
CA ILE A 16 18.28 20.67 12.31
C ILE A 16 19.41 21.08 13.26
N GLN A 17 19.15 22.06 14.13
CA GLN A 17 20.15 22.66 15.00
C GLN A 17 19.93 22.28 16.47
N ASN A 18 21.01 22.36 17.27
CA ASN A 18 20.97 22.24 18.73
C ASN A 18 20.25 20.99 19.28
N VAL A 19 20.37 19.85 18.59
CA VAL A 19 19.75 18.59 19.03
C VAL A 19 20.25 18.24 20.44
N ARG A 20 19.32 18.10 21.39
CA ARG A 20 19.64 17.91 22.82
C ARG A 20 20.12 16.50 23.12
N ASP A 21 19.46 15.53 22.49
CA ASP A 21 19.72 14.10 22.66
C ASP A 21 19.31 13.35 21.40
N ILE A 22 20.00 12.25 21.09
CA ILE A 22 19.74 11.41 19.93
C ILE A 22 19.54 9.98 20.39
N VAL A 23 18.34 9.46 20.14
CA VAL A 23 18.00 8.05 20.30
C VAL A 23 18.14 7.36 18.95
N TYR A 24 19.29 6.74 18.73
CA TYR A 24 19.58 6.06 17.46
C TYR A 24 19.21 4.58 17.47
N ASN A 25 18.52 4.13 16.42
CA ASN A 25 18.03 2.76 16.21
C ASN A 25 17.50 2.10 17.49
N PRO A 26 16.53 2.72 18.19
CA PRO A 26 16.07 2.25 19.48
C PRO A 26 15.61 0.79 19.42
N SER A 27 15.92 0.03 20.47
CA SER A 27 15.35 -1.31 20.67
C SER A 27 13.84 -1.23 20.87
N TYR A 28 13.14 -2.34 20.63
CA TYR A 28 11.72 -2.43 20.94
C TYR A 28 11.39 -2.17 22.41
N GLU A 29 12.25 -2.63 23.33
CA GLU A 29 12.05 -2.37 24.77
C GLU A 29 12.09 -0.87 25.09
N LEU A 30 13.12 -0.16 24.62
CA LEU A 30 13.21 1.30 24.76
C LEU A 30 12.00 2.00 24.13
N LEU A 31 11.56 1.60 22.93
CA LEU A 31 10.37 2.20 22.30
C LEU A 31 9.12 2.00 23.17
N PHE A 32 8.93 0.80 23.71
CA PHE A 32 7.83 0.52 24.61
C PHE A 32 7.87 1.44 25.84
N GLU A 33 9.00 1.52 26.54
CA GLU A 33 9.17 2.38 27.73
C GLU A 33 8.86 3.86 27.42
N GLU A 34 9.32 4.35 26.26
CA GLU A 34 9.06 5.71 25.80
C GLU A 34 7.57 5.94 25.53
N GLU A 35 6.90 4.99 24.88
CA GLU A 35 5.51 5.10 24.44
C GLU A 35 4.49 5.04 25.59
N ILE A 36 4.80 4.33 26.66
CA ILE A 36 3.93 4.23 27.85
C ILE A 36 4.26 5.27 28.92
N SER A 37 5.19 6.19 28.64
CA SER A 37 5.59 7.21 29.61
C SER A 37 4.42 8.10 30.01
N PRO A 38 4.17 8.30 31.33
CA PRO A 38 3.03 9.09 31.82
C PRO A 38 3.19 10.59 31.53
N THR A 39 4.36 11.05 31.08
CA THR A 39 4.62 12.46 30.75
C THR A 39 4.13 12.86 29.36
N LEU A 40 3.82 11.88 28.49
CA LEU A 40 3.38 12.14 27.12
C LEU A 40 2.01 12.82 27.09
N GLN A 41 1.81 13.68 26.08
CA GLN A 41 0.57 14.45 25.92
C GLN A 41 0.04 14.35 24.49
N GLY A 42 -1.25 14.64 24.31
CA GLY A 42 -1.90 14.64 22.99
C GLY A 42 -1.70 13.31 22.24
N TYR A 43 -1.33 13.42 20.96
CA TYR A 43 -1.13 12.28 20.04
C TYR A 43 0.19 11.53 20.22
N GLU A 44 1.02 11.92 21.18
CA GLU A 44 2.23 11.16 21.53
C GLU A 44 1.90 9.96 22.42
N ARG A 45 0.79 10.04 23.18
CA ARG A 45 0.44 9.06 24.21
C ARG A 45 0.17 7.68 23.61
N GLY A 46 0.88 6.68 24.11
CA GLY A 46 0.53 5.27 23.97
C GLY A 46 -0.29 4.76 25.15
N ILE A 47 -1.10 3.73 24.91
CA ILE A 47 -1.80 2.94 25.93
C ILE A 47 -1.47 1.48 25.70
N GLU A 48 -0.94 0.79 26.72
CA GLU A 48 -0.78 -0.66 26.66
C GLU A 48 -2.15 -1.35 26.74
N THR A 49 -2.40 -2.25 25.79
CA THR A 49 -3.63 -3.05 25.73
C THR A 49 -3.46 -4.38 26.47
N LYS A 50 -4.55 -5.09 26.75
CA LYS A 50 -4.50 -6.47 27.30
C LYS A 50 -3.75 -7.47 26.43
N LEU A 51 -3.56 -7.18 25.14
CA LEU A 51 -2.76 -8.00 24.24
C LEU A 51 -1.25 -7.71 24.37
N GLY A 52 -0.85 -6.70 25.15
CA GLY A 52 0.53 -6.27 25.36
C GLY A 52 1.07 -5.36 24.25
N ALA A 53 0.29 -5.11 23.20
CA ALA A 53 0.58 -4.13 22.16
C ALA A 53 0.22 -2.71 22.65
N VAL A 54 0.98 -1.71 22.20
CA VAL A 54 0.68 -0.29 22.45
C VAL A 54 -0.32 0.20 21.41
N ALA A 55 -1.30 0.99 21.83
CA ALA A 55 -2.25 1.69 20.97
C ALA A 55 -2.06 3.21 21.04
N VAL A 56 -2.09 3.86 19.87
CA VAL A 56 -2.00 5.32 19.71
C VAL A 56 -3.18 5.86 18.91
N ASP A 57 -3.46 7.16 19.09
CA ASP A 57 -4.46 7.90 18.30
C ASP A 57 -3.75 8.97 17.45
N THR A 58 -4.12 9.06 16.16
CA THR A 58 -3.57 10.02 15.21
C THR A 58 -4.50 11.21 14.94
N GLY A 59 -5.47 11.41 15.83
CA GLY A 59 -6.41 12.52 15.77
C GLY A 59 -7.31 12.46 14.54
N ILE A 60 -7.41 13.57 13.81
CA ILE A 60 -8.21 13.65 12.58
C ILE A 60 -7.56 12.97 11.38
N PHE A 61 -6.27 12.61 11.49
CA PHE A 61 -5.48 12.02 10.41
C PHE A 61 -5.52 10.50 10.50
N THR A 62 -6.69 9.93 10.26
CA THR A 62 -6.95 8.48 10.32
C THR A 62 -6.73 7.76 8.98
N GLY A 63 -6.10 8.43 8.03
CA GLY A 63 -5.86 7.96 6.67
C GLY A 63 -4.98 8.95 5.90
N ARG A 64 -4.66 8.60 4.65
CA ARG A 64 -3.78 9.41 3.80
C ARG A 64 -4.40 10.77 3.44
N SER A 65 -3.53 11.73 3.14
CA SER A 65 -3.88 13.07 2.66
C SER A 65 -3.36 13.29 1.22
N PRO A 66 -3.90 12.61 0.20
CA PRO A 66 -3.39 12.70 -1.18
C PRO A 66 -3.39 14.11 -1.76
N LYS A 67 -4.36 14.96 -1.36
CA LYS A 67 -4.42 16.38 -1.77
C LYS A 67 -3.31 17.25 -1.17
N ASP A 68 -2.63 16.76 -0.14
CA ASP A 68 -1.50 17.43 0.51
C ASP A 68 -0.15 16.82 0.09
N LYS A 69 -0.14 15.95 -0.95
CA LYS A 69 1.07 15.35 -1.53
C LYS A 69 1.66 16.29 -2.58
N TYR A 70 2.96 16.61 -2.46
CA TYR A 70 3.66 17.48 -3.40
C TYR A 70 5.04 16.95 -3.77
N ILE A 71 5.47 17.16 -5.01
CA ILE A 71 6.80 16.76 -5.49
C ILE A 71 7.47 18.00 -6.10
N VAL A 72 8.70 18.30 -5.71
CA VAL A 72 9.47 19.41 -6.29
C VAL A 72 9.68 19.15 -7.77
N ARG A 73 9.28 20.12 -8.60
CA ARG A 73 9.51 20.11 -10.04
C ARG A 73 10.81 20.84 -10.37
N ASP A 74 11.87 20.08 -10.57
CA ASP A 74 13.23 20.53 -10.89
C ASP A 74 13.81 19.73 -12.06
N ASP A 75 15.10 19.90 -12.37
CA ASP A 75 15.73 19.19 -13.49
C ASP A 75 15.75 17.65 -13.35
N VAL A 76 15.62 17.11 -12.13
CA VAL A 76 15.57 15.65 -11.90
C VAL A 76 14.18 15.11 -12.25
N THR A 77 13.13 15.85 -11.91
CA THR A 77 11.75 15.35 -11.96
C THR A 77 10.92 15.86 -13.14
N ARG A 78 11.29 17.02 -13.72
CA ARG A 78 10.49 17.77 -14.71
C ARG A 78 9.97 16.89 -15.84
N ASP A 79 10.84 16.08 -16.43
CA ASP A 79 10.53 15.32 -17.66
C ASP A 79 10.26 13.83 -17.40
N THR A 80 10.24 13.39 -16.13
CA THR A 80 10.13 11.97 -15.77
C THR A 80 8.92 11.67 -14.89
N VAL A 81 8.53 12.59 -14.01
CA VAL A 81 7.35 12.42 -13.14
C VAL A 81 6.06 12.61 -13.94
N TRP A 82 5.08 11.76 -13.67
CA TRP A 82 3.71 11.91 -14.15
C TRP A 82 2.99 12.99 -13.34
N TRP A 83 3.11 14.23 -13.79
CA TRP A 83 2.58 15.41 -13.11
C TRP A 83 1.04 15.47 -13.11
N SER A 84 0.46 16.01 -12.03
CA SER A 84 -1.00 16.19 -11.93
C SER A 84 -1.54 17.31 -12.81
N ASP A 85 -0.69 18.26 -13.22
CA ASP A 85 -1.02 19.43 -14.04
C ASP A 85 -0.68 19.22 -15.53
N GLN A 86 -0.30 18.00 -15.93
CA GLN A 86 0.02 17.64 -17.31
C GLN A 86 -0.72 16.39 -17.77
N GLY A 87 -1.14 16.37 -19.04
CA GLY A 87 -1.84 15.24 -19.66
C GLY A 87 -3.29 15.07 -19.20
N ASN A 88 -3.93 13.98 -19.63
CA ASN A 88 -5.35 13.70 -19.42
C ASN A 88 -5.63 12.88 -18.14
N GLY A 89 -4.58 12.42 -17.46
CA GLY A 89 -4.67 11.49 -16.34
C GLY A 89 -4.65 12.17 -14.98
N LYS A 90 -5.76 12.08 -14.22
CA LYS A 90 -5.82 12.55 -12.83
C LYS A 90 -4.89 11.74 -11.91
N ASN A 91 -4.02 12.42 -11.17
CA ASN A 91 -3.12 11.85 -10.17
C ASN A 91 -2.83 12.87 -9.04
N ASP A 92 -2.10 12.43 -8.01
CA ASP A 92 -1.79 13.19 -6.80
C ASP A 92 -0.35 13.77 -6.78
N ASN A 93 0.34 13.80 -7.93
CA ASN A 93 1.71 14.31 -8.02
C ASN A 93 1.70 15.82 -8.29
N HIS A 94 1.28 16.59 -7.29
CA HIS A 94 1.21 18.05 -7.40
C HIS A 94 2.61 18.68 -7.45
N PRO A 95 2.90 19.57 -8.41
CA PRO A 95 4.21 20.22 -8.51
C PRO A 95 4.43 21.20 -7.35
N LEU A 96 5.66 21.22 -6.83
CA LEU A 96 6.13 22.18 -5.84
C LEU A 96 7.32 22.97 -6.38
N SER A 97 7.40 24.26 -6.04
CA SER A 97 8.60 25.06 -6.34
C SER A 97 9.69 24.80 -5.31
N GLN A 98 10.95 25.01 -5.71
CA GLN A 98 12.11 24.92 -4.79
C GLN A 98 12.01 25.97 -3.65
N GLU A 99 11.41 27.13 -3.91
CA GLU A 99 11.19 28.18 -2.91
C GLU A 99 10.23 27.71 -1.81
N ILE A 100 9.06 27.19 -2.19
CA ILE A 100 8.08 26.67 -1.23
C ILE A 100 8.67 25.47 -0.49
N TRP A 101 9.37 24.56 -1.20
CA TRP A 101 10.09 23.46 -0.56
C TRP A 101 11.04 23.93 0.53
N THR A 102 11.84 24.97 0.26
CA THR A 102 12.80 25.52 1.21
C THR A 102 12.09 26.05 2.46
N HIS A 103 10.95 26.72 2.29
CA HIS A 103 10.09 27.17 3.40
C HIS A 103 9.56 26.00 4.21
N LEU A 104 8.98 24.98 3.56
CA LEU A 104 8.46 23.79 4.24
C LEU A 104 9.57 23.04 5.01
N LYS A 105 10.76 22.92 4.41
CA LYS A 105 11.93 22.32 5.05
C LYS A 105 12.32 23.09 6.30
N GLN A 106 12.35 24.42 6.23
CA GLN A 106 12.65 25.27 7.39
C GLN A 106 11.63 25.10 8.53
N LEU A 107 10.33 24.98 8.22
CA LEU A 107 9.30 24.73 9.24
C LEU A 107 9.57 23.43 10.01
N VAL A 108 9.81 22.34 9.26
CA VAL A 108 10.06 21.02 9.86
C VAL A 108 11.38 20.98 10.61
N THR A 109 12.45 21.55 10.07
CA THR A 109 13.76 21.51 10.75
C THR A 109 13.78 22.42 11.99
N THR A 110 13.07 23.54 11.96
CA THR A 110 12.86 24.39 13.15
C THR A 110 12.07 23.64 14.21
N GLN A 111 11.01 22.94 13.79
CA GLN A 111 10.20 22.11 14.69
C GLN A 111 11.05 21.03 15.39
N LEU A 112 12.00 20.42 14.70
CA LEU A 112 12.86 19.36 15.26
C LEU A 112 14.13 19.86 15.95
N SER A 113 14.46 21.16 15.82
CA SER A 113 15.62 21.74 16.50
C SER A 113 15.38 21.88 18.00
N ASP A 114 16.45 21.94 18.79
CA ASP A 114 16.40 22.09 20.26
C ASP A 114 15.64 20.96 21.01
N LYS A 115 15.51 19.78 20.39
CA LYS A 115 14.75 18.63 20.92
C LYS A 115 15.58 17.37 21.05
N ARG A 116 15.01 16.40 21.76
CA ARG A 116 15.42 15.00 21.70
C ARG A 116 14.79 14.37 20.46
N LEU A 117 15.58 13.64 19.68
CA LEU A 117 15.14 13.05 18.42
C LEU A 117 15.38 11.55 18.39
N PHE A 118 14.44 10.84 17.77
CA PHE A 118 14.59 9.44 17.40
C PHE A 118 15.06 9.37 15.96
N ILE A 119 16.11 8.57 15.72
CA ILE A 119 16.66 8.33 14.40
C ILE A 119 16.64 6.84 14.13
N VAL A 120 16.02 6.44 13.02
CA VAL A 120 15.97 5.05 12.59
C VAL A 120 16.56 4.95 11.20
N ASP A 121 17.67 4.23 11.08
CA ASP A 121 18.23 3.79 9.80
C ASP A 121 17.67 2.41 9.44
N ALA A 122 17.07 2.30 8.26
CA ALA A 122 16.43 1.09 7.76
C ALA A 122 16.55 0.94 6.24
N PHE A 123 16.21 -0.23 5.71
CA PHE A 123 16.16 -0.45 4.26
C PHE A 123 14.72 -0.49 3.74
N CYS A 124 14.52 0.02 2.53
CA CYS A 124 13.34 -0.18 1.71
C CYS A 124 13.74 -1.01 0.49
N GLY A 125 13.28 -2.25 0.40
CA GLY A 125 13.75 -3.25 -0.58
C GLY A 125 14.61 -4.34 0.04
N ALA A 126 14.22 -5.60 -0.16
CA ALA A 126 14.95 -6.75 0.37
C ALA A 126 16.25 -7.09 -0.38
N ASN A 127 16.40 -6.64 -1.64
CA ASN A 127 17.58 -6.92 -2.46
C ASN A 127 18.65 -5.80 -2.34
N PRO A 128 19.91 -6.11 -1.99
CA PRO A 128 20.96 -5.10 -1.76
C PRO A 128 21.28 -4.18 -2.95
N ASP A 129 21.06 -4.63 -4.17
CA ASP A 129 21.37 -3.92 -5.43
C ASP A 129 20.37 -2.82 -5.80
N SER A 130 19.16 -2.92 -5.25
CA SER A 130 18.01 -2.10 -5.60
C SER A 130 17.33 -1.46 -4.39
N ARG A 131 17.72 -1.84 -3.17
CA ARG A 131 17.21 -1.23 -1.92
C ARG A 131 17.65 0.21 -1.75
N LEU A 132 16.81 0.99 -1.08
CA LEU A 132 17.17 2.30 -0.54
C LEU A 132 17.58 2.17 0.92
N LYS A 133 18.68 2.83 1.28
CA LYS A 133 19.03 3.13 2.67
C LYS A 133 18.26 4.37 3.11
N VAL A 134 17.32 4.22 4.04
CA VAL A 134 16.45 5.32 4.48
C VAL A 134 16.74 5.69 5.93
N ARG A 135 16.91 6.99 6.19
CA ARG A 135 17.03 7.55 7.54
C ARG A 135 15.75 8.29 7.90
N PHE A 136 15.08 7.84 8.96
CA PHE A 136 13.91 8.50 9.52
C PHE A 136 14.32 9.35 10.72
N ILE A 137 13.78 10.56 10.81
CA ILE A 137 14.01 11.50 11.93
C ILE A 137 12.66 11.95 12.47
N THR A 138 12.40 11.67 13.76
CA THR A 138 11.14 12.01 14.44
C THR A 138 11.42 12.58 15.83
N GLU A 139 10.48 13.36 16.38
CA GLU A 139 10.49 13.75 17.80
C GLU A 139 9.55 12.91 18.67
N VAL A 140 8.91 11.88 18.10
CA VAL A 140 7.88 11.04 18.75
C VAL A 140 8.27 9.58 18.65
N ALA A 141 8.29 8.88 19.80
CA ALA A 141 8.75 7.49 19.91
C ALA A 141 7.94 6.53 19.04
N TRP A 142 6.61 6.58 19.10
CA TRP A 142 5.77 5.66 18.34
C TRP A 142 5.96 5.80 16.82
N GLN A 143 6.31 6.99 16.32
CA GLN A 143 6.61 7.17 14.89
C GLN A 143 7.90 6.45 14.50
N ALA A 144 8.90 6.43 15.39
CA ALA A 144 10.12 5.65 15.23
C ALA A 144 9.84 4.13 15.31
N HIS A 145 8.94 3.72 16.21
CA HIS A 145 8.46 2.33 16.27
C HIS A 145 7.75 1.91 14.99
N PHE A 146 6.86 2.75 14.45
CA PHE A 146 6.17 2.48 13.19
C PHE A 146 7.16 2.16 12.07
N VAL A 147 8.19 3.00 11.86
CA VAL A 147 9.17 2.76 10.80
C VAL A 147 10.10 1.58 11.11
N LYS A 148 10.39 1.30 12.39
CA LYS A 148 11.11 0.08 12.81
C LYS A 148 10.33 -1.19 12.48
N ASN A 149 9.00 -1.15 12.57
CA ASN A 149 8.13 -2.24 12.14
C ASN A 149 8.09 -2.36 10.63
N MET A 150 7.81 -1.26 9.94
CA MET A 150 7.48 -1.27 8.51
C MET A 150 8.69 -1.46 7.59
N PHE A 151 9.86 -0.97 7.96
CA PHE A 151 11.05 -1.06 7.11
C PHE A 151 11.97 -2.21 7.54
N ILE A 152 12.83 -2.66 6.62
CA ILE A 152 13.75 -3.76 6.89
C ILE A 152 14.82 -3.27 7.85
N ARG A 153 14.92 -3.94 9.00
CA ARG A 153 15.86 -3.60 10.07
C ARG A 153 17.27 -4.08 9.68
N PRO A 154 18.26 -3.19 9.58
CA PRO A 154 19.63 -3.57 9.31
C PRO A 154 20.23 -4.32 10.49
N SER A 155 21.21 -5.18 10.21
CA SER A 155 22.07 -5.75 11.25
C SER A 155 23.03 -4.71 11.83
N ASP A 156 23.59 -4.98 13.02
CA ASP A 156 24.58 -4.09 13.65
C ASP A 156 25.81 -3.85 12.76
N GLU A 157 26.20 -4.82 11.94
CA GLU A 157 27.29 -4.70 10.96
C GLU A 157 26.91 -3.75 9.82
N GLU A 158 25.69 -3.89 9.27
CA GLU A 158 25.19 -2.99 8.22
C GLU A 158 25.00 -1.54 8.68
N LEU A 159 24.79 -1.32 9.98
CA LEU A 159 24.65 0.02 10.57
C LEU A 159 25.98 0.78 10.66
N GLN A 160 27.12 0.09 10.74
CA GLN A 160 28.42 0.75 10.92
C GLN A 160 28.76 1.66 9.73
N ASP A 161 28.48 1.20 8.51
CA ASP A 161 28.73 1.89 7.25
C ASP A 161 27.43 2.36 6.57
N PHE A 162 26.41 2.67 7.38
CA PHE A 162 25.13 3.14 6.86
C PHE A 162 25.25 4.58 6.35
N GLU A 163 25.00 4.76 5.05
CA GLU A 163 24.94 6.06 4.39
C GLU A 163 23.58 6.18 3.71
N PRO A 164 22.69 7.07 4.17
CA PRO A 164 21.32 7.11 3.67
C PRO A 164 21.25 7.62 2.23
N ASP A 165 20.51 6.90 1.41
CA ASP A 165 20.10 7.31 0.06
C ASP A 165 18.95 8.32 0.10
N PHE A 166 18.10 8.24 1.13
CA PHE A 166 16.94 9.11 1.30
C PHE A 166 16.69 9.42 2.78
N ILE A 167 16.24 10.63 3.08
CA ILE A 167 15.90 11.08 4.43
C ILE A 167 14.39 11.33 4.54
N VAL A 168 13.76 10.85 5.59
CA VAL A 168 12.36 11.15 5.92
C VAL A 168 12.34 11.94 7.22
N ILE A 169 11.88 13.19 7.17
CA ILE A 169 11.84 14.08 8.32
C ILE A 169 10.37 14.30 8.71
N ASN A 170 9.98 13.75 9.86
CA ASN A 170 8.61 13.84 10.35
C ASN A 170 8.46 14.96 11.38
N GLY A 171 7.86 16.07 10.94
CA GLY A 171 7.48 17.21 11.75
C GLY A 171 5.97 17.32 11.92
N ALA A 172 5.25 16.23 12.17
CA ALA A 172 3.78 16.21 12.33
C ALA A 172 3.20 17.28 13.28
N LYS A 173 4.00 17.78 14.22
CA LYS A 173 3.62 18.85 15.15
C LYS A 173 3.65 20.26 14.57
N CYS A 174 4.31 20.50 13.44
CA CYS A 174 4.27 21.80 12.76
C CYS A 174 3.25 21.78 11.62
N THR A 175 2.74 22.95 11.28
CA THR A 175 1.90 23.18 10.09
C THR A 175 2.47 24.35 9.29
N ASN A 176 2.01 24.54 8.06
CA ASN A 176 2.37 25.68 7.23
C ASN A 176 1.30 26.77 7.31
N PRO A 177 1.52 27.89 8.02
CA PRO A 177 0.55 28.97 8.10
C PRO A 177 0.41 29.79 6.80
N GLN A 178 1.36 29.71 5.87
CA GLN A 178 1.37 30.44 4.60
C GLN A 178 0.78 29.63 3.43
N TRP A 179 0.06 28.55 3.71
CA TRP A 179 -0.40 27.61 2.69
C TRP A 179 -1.31 28.25 1.63
N ARG A 180 -2.13 29.23 2.02
CA ARG A 180 -3.05 29.93 1.10
C ARG A 180 -2.28 30.82 0.14
N GLU A 181 -1.34 31.59 0.66
CA GLU A 181 -0.48 32.49 -0.11
C GLU A 181 0.42 31.72 -1.08
N GLN A 182 0.81 30.49 -0.71
CA GLN A 182 1.63 29.58 -1.51
C GLN A 182 0.81 28.72 -2.50
N GLY A 183 -0.52 28.82 -2.47
CA GLY A 183 -1.40 28.04 -3.36
C GLY A 183 -1.45 26.54 -3.06
N LEU A 184 -1.12 26.14 -1.83
CA LEU A 184 -1.24 24.75 -1.39
C LEU A 184 -2.70 24.43 -0.98
N ASN A 185 -3.02 23.14 -0.85
CA ASN A 185 -4.36 22.65 -0.49
C ASN A 185 -4.72 22.93 0.98
N SER A 186 -3.79 22.78 1.92
CA SER A 186 -4.02 23.00 3.35
C SER A 186 -2.73 23.35 4.10
N GLU A 187 -2.85 23.59 5.41
CA GLU A 187 -1.69 23.77 6.29
C GLU A 187 -0.82 22.52 6.45
N ASN A 188 -1.32 21.37 6.01
CA ASN A 188 -0.60 20.09 6.06
C ASN A 188 0.16 19.87 4.75
N PHE A 189 1.25 19.10 4.82
CA PHE A 189 2.03 18.77 3.64
C PHE A 189 2.76 17.44 3.79
N VAL A 190 2.81 16.70 2.69
CA VAL A 190 3.69 15.55 2.48
C VAL A 190 4.48 15.85 1.20
N ALA A 191 5.68 16.41 1.37
CA ALA A 191 6.46 16.96 0.27
C ALA A 191 7.70 16.11 -0.02
N PHE A 192 8.05 15.96 -1.30
CA PHE A 192 9.21 15.19 -1.76
C PHE A 192 10.13 16.06 -2.61
N ASN A 193 11.44 15.97 -2.37
CA ASN A 193 12.46 16.55 -3.24
C ASN A 193 13.47 15.45 -3.62
N LEU A 194 13.52 15.08 -4.90
CA LEU A 194 14.37 14.00 -5.39
C LEU A 194 15.83 14.45 -5.64
N THR A 195 16.06 15.76 -5.81
CA THR A 195 17.42 16.32 -5.86
C THR A 195 18.08 16.27 -4.50
N GLU A 196 17.37 16.73 -3.46
CA GLU A 196 17.86 16.66 -2.07
C GLU A 196 17.70 15.27 -1.45
N ARG A 197 16.88 14.40 -2.05
CA ARG A 197 16.51 13.07 -1.57
C ARG A 197 15.88 13.09 -0.17
N ILE A 198 14.91 13.99 0.00
CA ILE A 198 14.22 14.20 1.28
C ILE A 198 12.71 14.12 1.09
N GLN A 199 12.04 13.47 2.05
CA GLN A 199 10.61 13.59 2.30
C GLN A 199 10.37 14.41 3.57
N LEU A 200 9.42 15.34 3.52
CA LEU A 200 8.94 16.12 4.67
C LEU A 200 7.48 15.77 4.97
N ILE A 201 7.16 15.62 6.25
CA ILE A 201 5.78 15.43 6.74
C ILE A 201 5.48 16.53 7.75
N GLY A 202 4.40 17.29 7.52
CA GLY A 202 3.90 18.33 8.40
C GLY A 202 2.39 18.23 8.63
N GLY A 203 1.96 18.45 9.87
CA GLY A 203 0.57 18.46 10.32
C GLY A 203 -0.06 17.08 10.51
N THR A 204 0.07 16.20 9.51
CA THR A 204 -0.51 14.85 9.56
C THR A 204 0.28 13.92 10.49
N TRP A 205 -0.45 13.21 11.35
CA TRP A 205 0.10 12.19 12.25
C TRP A 205 -0.06 10.77 11.69
N TYR A 206 -0.71 10.57 10.55
CA TYR A 206 -0.98 9.22 10.03
C TYR A 206 0.33 8.47 9.70
N GLY A 207 0.59 7.32 10.33
CA GLY A 207 1.84 6.58 10.15
C GLY A 207 2.09 6.16 8.70
N GLY A 208 1.02 5.87 7.96
CA GLY A 208 1.09 5.43 6.57
C GLY A 208 1.77 6.41 5.60
N GLU A 209 1.90 7.70 5.93
CA GLU A 209 2.63 8.67 5.09
C GLU A 209 4.15 8.41 5.06
N MET A 210 4.71 7.87 6.15
CA MET A 210 6.14 7.47 6.21
C MET A 210 6.41 6.24 5.34
N LYS A 211 5.48 5.29 5.28
CA LYS A 211 5.56 4.08 4.44
C LYS A 211 5.36 4.43 2.96
N LYS A 212 4.20 5.01 2.64
CA LYS A 212 3.76 5.23 1.24
C LYS A 212 4.57 6.30 0.51
N GLY A 213 5.24 7.19 1.24
CA GLY A 213 6.22 8.10 0.65
C GLY A 213 7.38 7.34 0.03
N MET A 214 8.01 6.42 0.77
CA MET A 214 9.11 5.61 0.24
C MET A 214 8.64 4.66 -0.86
N PHE A 215 7.42 4.11 -0.76
CA PHE A 215 6.83 3.34 -1.86
C PHE A 215 6.71 4.15 -3.15
N SER A 216 6.33 5.43 -3.06
CA SER A 216 6.28 6.32 -4.23
C SER A 216 7.68 6.54 -4.83
N ILE A 217 8.73 6.62 -3.99
CA ILE A 217 10.12 6.69 -4.48
C ILE A 217 10.54 5.38 -5.16
N MET A 218 10.18 4.23 -4.61
CA MET A 218 10.42 2.92 -5.24
C MET A 218 9.70 2.81 -6.59
N ASN A 219 8.45 3.27 -6.67
CA ASN A 219 7.67 3.36 -7.91
C ASN A 219 8.28 4.29 -8.96
N TYR A 220 9.07 5.28 -8.55
CA TYR A 220 9.83 6.12 -9.47
C TYR A 220 11.11 5.43 -9.96
N LEU A 221 11.90 4.86 -9.05
CA LEU A 221 13.26 4.39 -9.36
C LEU A 221 13.30 3.02 -10.06
N LEU A 222 12.45 2.08 -9.64
CA LEU A 222 12.55 0.68 -10.08
C LEU A 222 12.10 0.47 -11.53
N PRO A 223 10.95 1.02 -11.99
CA PRO A 223 10.54 0.80 -13.38
C PRO A 223 11.52 1.41 -14.39
N LEU A 224 12.20 2.52 -14.04
CA LEU A 224 13.26 3.11 -14.87
C LEU A 224 14.47 2.17 -15.06
N LYS A 225 14.63 1.17 -14.19
CA LYS A 225 15.64 0.11 -14.26
C LYS A 225 15.08 -1.21 -14.78
N GLY A 226 13.82 -1.24 -15.25
CA GLY A 226 13.16 -2.47 -15.71
C GLY A 226 12.75 -3.43 -14.59
N ILE A 227 12.68 -2.97 -13.35
CA ILE A 227 12.19 -3.76 -12.20
C ILE A 227 10.73 -3.35 -11.95
N ALA A 228 9.81 -4.30 -11.87
CA ALA A 228 8.42 -3.96 -11.58
C ALA A 228 8.32 -3.47 -10.13
N SER A 229 7.54 -2.42 -9.88
CA SER A 229 7.21 -1.96 -8.52
C SER A 229 5.70 -2.04 -8.36
N MET A 230 5.25 -2.85 -7.40
CA MET A 230 3.92 -3.43 -7.38
C MET A 230 3.22 -3.16 -6.04
N HIS A 231 1.97 -2.69 -6.11
CA HIS A 231 1.10 -2.57 -4.94
C HIS A 231 0.28 -3.86 -4.80
N CYS A 232 0.93 -4.89 -4.25
CA CYS A 232 0.38 -6.23 -4.11
C CYS A 232 0.79 -6.85 -2.77
N SER A 233 0.06 -7.86 -2.31
CA SER A 233 0.63 -8.84 -1.38
C SER A 233 1.26 -9.98 -2.18
N ALA A 234 2.13 -10.77 -1.55
CA ALA A 234 2.74 -11.93 -2.19
C ALA A 234 2.99 -13.08 -1.21
N ASN A 235 2.81 -14.30 -1.67
CA ASN A 235 3.14 -15.52 -0.93
C ASN A 235 3.68 -16.63 -1.86
N VAL A 236 4.23 -17.67 -1.26
CA VAL A 236 4.83 -18.81 -1.97
C VAL A 236 4.32 -20.14 -1.39
N GLY A 237 4.01 -21.08 -2.28
CA GLY A 237 3.65 -22.45 -1.90
C GLY A 237 4.86 -23.31 -1.57
N GLU A 238 4.63 -24.54 -1.10
CA GLU A 238 5.70 -25.48 -0.76
C GLU A 238 6.56 -25.86 -1.98
N ASP A 239 5.97 -25.86 -3.17
CA ASP A 239 6.64 -26.16 -4.45
C ASP A 239 7.40 -24.95 -5.03
N GLY A 240 7.43 -23.82 -4.31
CA GLY A 240 8.09 -22.59 -4.75
C GLY A 240 7.27 -21.75 -5.74
N ASP A 241 6.01 -22.09 -5.98
CA ASP A 241 5.10 -21.32 -6.83
C ASP A 241 4.73 -20.00 -6.14
N VAL A 242 5.05 -18.87 -6.76
CA VAL A 242 4.78 -17.54 -6.19
C VAL A 242 3.48 -16.96 -6.76
N ALA A 243 2.69 -16.35 -5.90
CA ALA A 243 1.49 -15.62 -6.27
C ALA A 243 1.54 -14.18 -5.77
N VAL A 244 1.07 -13.25 -6.60
CA VAL A 244 0.94 -11.82 -6.26
C VAL A 244 -0.51 -11.38 -6.35
N PHE A 245 -0.99 -10.60 -5.37
CA PHE A 245 -2.37 -10.16 -5.27
C PHE A 245 -2.42 -8.62 -5.29
N PHE A 246 -2.72 -8.02 -6.43
CA PHE A 246 -2.92 -6.58 -6.55
C PHE A 246 -4.29 -6.16 -6.02
N GLY A 247 -4.37 -4.98 -5.44
CA GLY A 247 -5.64 -4.43 -4.96
C GLY A 247 -5.48 -3.22 -4.07
N LEU A 248 -6.54 -2.43 -3.93
CA LEU A 248 -6.56 -1.33 -2.97
C LEU A 248 -6.68 -1.83 -1.53
N SER A 249 -6.36 -0.95 -0.57
CA SER A 249 -6.54 -1.23 0.85
C SER A 249 -7.98 -1.66 1.15
N GLY A 250 -8.15 -2.78 1.84
CA GLY A 250 -9.46 -3.35 2.20
C GLY A 250 -10.11 -4.24 1.14
N THR A 251 -9.46 -4.47 0.00
CA THR A 251 -9.97 -5.36 -1.07
C THR A 251 -9.59 -6.84 -0.87
N GLY A 252 -8.81 -7.17 0.16
CA GLY A 252 -8.51 -8.56 0.53
C GLY A 252 -7.04 -8.98 0.42
N LYS A 253 -6.12 -8.12 -0.05
CA LYS A 253 -4.69 -8.45 -0.19
C LYS A 253 -4.10 -9.16 1.04
N THR A 254 -4.22 -8.53 2.21
CA THR A 254 -3.71 -9.04 3.48
C THR A 254 -4.34 -10.37 3.83
N THR A 255 -5.68 -10.40 3.90
CA THR A 255 -6.46 -11.58 4.29
C THR A 255 -6.19 -12.80 3.40
N LEU A 256 -5.95 -12.59 2.10
CA LEU A 256 -5.73 -13.66 1.13
C LEU A 256 -4.25 -14.08 1.03
N SER A 257 -3.31 -13.20 1.39
CA SER A 257 -1.89 -13.54 1.41
C SER A 257 -1.47 -14.33 2.64
N THR A 258 -2.13 -14.12 3.78
CA THR A 258 -1.94 -14.89 5.02
C THR A 258 -2.71 -16.21 4.96
N ASP A 259 -2.46 -17.00 3.91
CA ASP A 259 -2.99 -18.36 3.80
C ASP A 259 -2.11 -19.30 4.63
N PRO A 260 -2.67 -20.08 5.59
CA PRO A 260 -1.88 -21.02 6.40
C PRO A 260 -1.11 -22.07 5.57
N LYS A 261 -1.52 -22.33 4.32
CA LYS A 261 -0.86 -23.28 3.41
C LYS A 261 0.33 -22.68 2.66
N ARG A 262 0.61 -21.39 2.82
CA ARG A 262 1.61 -20.66 2.02
C ARG A 262 2.44 -19.72 2.88
N GLN A 263 3.72 -19.59 2.53
CA GLN A 263 4.61 -18.70 3.26
C GLN A 263 4.44 -17.27 2.76
N LEU A 264 4.14 -16.34 3.66
CA LEU A 264 4.02 -14.92 3.33
C LEU A 264 5.38 -14.34 2.94
N ILE A 265 5.45 -13.68 1.78
CA ILE A 265 6.61 -12.87 1.35
C ILE A 265 6.43 -11.45 1.87
N GLY A 266 5.24 -10.87 1.69
CA GLY A 266 4.88 -9.54 2.19
C GLY A 266 3.44 -9.16 1.86
N ASP A 267 2.95 -8.08 2.45
CA ASP A 267 1.52 -7.75 2.49
C ASP A 267 1.08 -6.66 1.49
N ASP A 268 1.98 -5.80 1.01
CA ASP A 268 1.51 -4.57 0.36
C ASP A 268 2.40 -4.01 -0.75
N GLU A 269 3.73 -4.18 -0.67
CA GLU A 269 4.68 -3.52 -1.57
C GLU A 269 5.82 -4.45 -2.00
N HIS A 270 5.91 -4.76 -3.29
CA HIS A 270 6.90 -5.70 -3.83
C HIS A 270 7.57 -5.21 -5.11
N GLY A 271 8.80 -5.66 -5.29
CA GLY A 271 9.53 -5.58 -6.54
C GLY A 271 9.47 -6.89 -7.30
N TRP A 272 9.64 -6.83 -8.62
CA TRP A 272 9.90 -8.01 -9.45
C TRP A 272 11.05 -7.75 -10.41
N ASP A 273 12.22 -8.31 -10.08
CA ASP A 273 13.45 -8.20 -10.84
C ASP A 273 13.76 -9.50 -11.62
N ASP A 274 15.03 -9.67 -11.98
CA ASP A 274 15.52 -10.83 -12.72
C ASP A 274 15.59 -12.11 -11.88
N ASP A 275 15.64 -12.00 -10.54
CA ASP A 275 15.68 -13.13 -9.61
C ASP A 275 14.27 -13.57 -9.17
N GLY A 276 13.34 -12.62 -9.06
CA GLY A 276 11.97 -12.93 -8.66
C GLY A 276 11.26 -11.80 -7.92
N VAL A 277 10.28 -12.18 -7.09
CA VAL A 277 9.48 -11.24 -6.31
C VAL A 277 10.12 -11.01 -4.94
N PHE A 278 10.29 -9.74 -4.55
CA PHE A 278 10.89 -9.36 -3.27
C PHE A 278 10.08 -8.28 -2.56
N ASN A 279 9.99 -8.36 -1.24
CA ASN A 279 9.28 -7.38 -0.42
C ASN A 279 10.10 -6.09 -0.28
N PHE A 280 9.43 -4.94 -0.21
CA PHE A 280 10.06 -3.68 0.17
C PHE A 280 10.16 -3.49 1.68
N GLU A 281 9.29 -4.19 2.41
CA GLU A 281 8.99 -3.92 3.81
C GLU A 281 9.60 -4.95 4.77
N GLY A 282 9.75 -4.56 6.03
CA GLY A 282 10.14 -5.43 7.15
C GLY A 282 8.99 -5.81 8.08
N GLY A 283 7.76 -5.45 7.72
CA GLY A 283 6.54 -5.59 8.52
C GLY A 283 5.26 -5.63 7.69
N CYS A 284 4.12 -5.67 8.37
CA CYS A 284 2.79 -5.55 7.76
C CYS A 284 2.03 -4.39 8.41
N TYR A 285 1.15 -3.74 7.66
CA TYR A 285 0.30 -2.66 8.15
C TYR A 285 -1.19 -2.99 7.98
N ALA A 286 -1.65 -3.97 8.74
CA ALA A 286 -2.95 -4.59 8.57
C ALA A 286 -4.09 -3.70 9.06
N LYS A 287 -5.25 -3.80 8.39
CA LYS A 287 -6.51 -3.19 8.83
C LYS A 287 -7.14 -4.04 9.94
N THR A 288 -7.67 -3.41 10.99
CA THR A 288 -8.17 -4.11 12.19
C THR A 288 -9.68 -4.00 12.42
N ILE A 289 -10.40 -3.23 11.60
CA ILE A 289 -11.86 -3.11 11.74
C ILE A 289 -12.52 -4.49 11.54
N LYS A 290 -13.35 -4.91 12.49
CA LYS A 290 -14.02 -6.21 12.56
C LYS A 290 -13.06 -7.42 12.58
N LEU A 291 -11.80 -7.20 12.97
CA LEU A 291 -10.83 -8.29 13.13
C LEU A 291 -11.33 -9.27 14.20
N SER A 292 -11.26 -10.57 13.87
CA SER A 292 -11.59 -11.63 14.82
C SER A 292 -10.52 -12.72 14.79
N LYS A 293 -10.31 -13.38 15.92
CA LYS A 293 -9.34 -14.47 16.01
C LYS A 293 -9.76 -15.67 15.16
N GLU A 294 -11.06 -15.84 14.93
CA GLU A 294 -11.64 -16.94 14.18
C GLU A 294 -11.45 -16.76 12.66
N ALA A 295 -11.62 -15.53 12.14
CA ALA A 295 -11.52 -15.27 10.71
C ALA A 295 -10.07 -15.03 10.23
N GLU A 296 -9.26 -14.33 11.05
CA GLU A 296 -7.88 -13.96 10.75
C GLU A 296 -6.92 -14.28 11.92
N PRO A 297 -6.71 -15.57 12.27
CA PRO A 297 -5.94 -15.98 13.45
C PRO A 297 -4.48 -15.49 13.44
N ASP A 298 -3.82 -15.47 12.28
CA ASP A 298 -2.42 -15.03 12.17
C ASP A 298 -2.26 -13.53 12.42
N ILE A 299 -3.15 -12.71 11.83
CA ILE A 299 -3.14 -11.26 12.03
C ILE A 299 -3.47 -10.95 13.49
N TYR A 300 -4.48 -11.60 14.08
CA TYR A 300 -4.82 -11.43 15.49
C TYR A 300 -3.65 -11.84 16.41
N GLY A 301 -3.01 -12.98 16.13
CA GLY A 301 -1.85 -13.48 16.88
C GLY A 301 -0.59 -12.63 16.74
N ALA A 302 -0.50 -11.82 15.68
CA ALA A 302 0.56 -10.84 15.50
C ALA A 302 0.39 -9.59 16.39
N ILE A 303 -0.81 -9.36 16.95
CA ILE A 303 -1.06 -8.24 17.87
C ILE A 303 -0.62 -8.65 19.28
N LYS A 304 0.62 -8.30 19.59
CA LYS A 304 1.28 -8.52 20.87
C LYS A 304 2.31 -7.42 21.12
N ARG A 305 3.13 -7.52 22.19
CA ARG A 305 4.27 -6.62 22.40
C ARG A 305 5.09 -6.46 21.10
N ASP A 306 5.52 -5.24 20.81
CA ASP A 306 6.19 -4.80 19.56
C ASP A 306 5.26 -4.61 18.34
N ALA A 307 3.96 -4.90 18.48
CA ALA A 307 2.95 -4.36 17.57
C ALA A 307 2.50 -2.98 18.04
N LEU A 308 2.14 -2.13 17.08
CA LEU A 308 1.63 -0.78 17.31
C LEU A 308 0.26 -0.63 16.65
N LEU A 309 -0.78 -0.51 17.48
CA LEU A 309 -2.16 -0.28 17.08
C LEU A 309 -2.39 1.21 16.83
N GLU A 310 -3.14 1.54 15.78
CA GLU A 310 -3.48 2.91 15.39
C GLU A 310 -5.00 3.08 15.34
N ASN A 311 -5.51 4.03 16.13
CA ASN A 311 -6.92 4.46 16.17
C ASN A 311 -7.95 3.40 16.58
N VAL A 312 -7.53 2.29 17.19
CA VAL A 312 -8.47 1.32 17.77
C VAL A 312 -9.14 1.88 19.03
N THR A 313 -10.34 1.38 19.34
CA THR A 313 -10.99 1.69 20.61
C THR A 313 -10.45 0.74 21.69
N VAL A 314 -9.77 1.32 22.68
CA VAL A 314 -9.33 0.62 23.89
C VAL A 314 -10.31 0.95 25.01
N LEU A 315 -10.92 -0.08 25.59
CA LEU A 315 -11.87 0.03 26.69
C LEU A 315 -11.16 0.32 28.02
N ALA A 316 -11.94 0.73 29.03
CA ALA A 316 -11.40 1.09 30.34
C ALA A 316 -10.63 -0.04 31.05
N ASP A 317 -10.92 -1.30 30.72
CA ASP A 317 -10.21 -2.45 31.26
C ASP A 317 -8.92 -2.79 30.47
N GLY A 318 -8.64 -2.09 29.38
CA GLY A 318 -7.52 -2.32 28.46
C GLY A 318 -7.80 -3.30 27.32
N SER A 319 -9.00 -3.88 27.24
CA SER A 319 -9.41 -4.70 26.09
C SER A 319 -9.69 -3.83 24.86
N ILE A 320 -9.60 -4.43 23.67
CA ILE A 320 -9.78 -3.72 22.39
C ILE A 320 -11.14 -4.09 21.80
N ASP A 321 -11.91 -3.11 21.39
CA ASP A 321 -13.10 -3.33 20.55
C ASP A 321 -12.74 -3.11 19.08
N PHE A 322 -12.46 -4.21 18.37
CA PHE A 322 -12.18 -4.17 16.93
C PHE A 322 -13.41 -3.86 16.07
N ASN A 323 -14.63 -3.92 16.63
CA ASN A 323 -15.85 -3.60 15.89
C ASN A 323 -16.21 -2.12 15.92
N ASP A 324 -15.58 -1.34 16.80
CA ASP A 324 -15.83 0.09 16.93
C ASP A 324 -15.09 0.89 15.85
N GLY A 325 -15.84 1.35 14.86
CA GLY A 325 -15.37 2.27 13.81
C GLY A 325 -15.66 3.75 14.08
N SER A 326 -16.10 4.12 15.29
CA SER A 326 -16.54 5.49 15.61
C SER A 326 -15.45 6.55 15.44
N LYS A 327 -14.18 6.18 15.69
CA LYS A 327 -13.00 7.00 15.33
C LYS A 327 -12.75 6.98 13.83
N THR A 328 -12.69 5.77 13.26
CA THR A 328 -12.46 5.53 11.84
C THR A 328 -12.74 4.07 11.49
N GLU A 329 -13.23 3.82 10.27
CA GLU A 329 -13.24 2.48 9.70
C GLU A 329 -11.85 1.99 9.27
N ASN A 330 -10.82 2.86 9.26
CA ASN A 330 -9.43 2.53 8.89
C ASN A 330 -8.54 2.35 10.13
N THR A 331 -9.05 1.65 11.15
CA THR A 331 -8.19 1.21 12.27
C THR A 331 -7.12 0.26 11.77
N ARG A 332 -5.92 0.36 12.35
CA ARG A 332 -4.73 -0.34 11.86
C ARG A 332 -3.91 -0.96 12.97
N VAL A 333 -3.04 -1.87 12.57
CA VAL A 333 -1.90 -2.33 13.37
C VAL A 333 -0.68 -2.46 12.47
N SER A 334 0.47 -1.96 12.93
CA SER A 334 1.78 -2.30 12.37
C SER A 334 2.46 -3.33 13.26
N TYR A 335 3.12 -4.31 12.65
CA TYR A 335 3.96 -5.28 13.35
C TYR A 335 5.11 -5.72 12.45
N PRO A 336 6.26 -6.09 13.01
CA PRO A 336 7.34 -6.62 12.21
C PRO A 336 6.93 -7.99 11.64
N ILE A 337 7.39 -8.32 10.44
CA ILE A 337 6.84 -9.43 9.65
C ILE A 337 7.00 -10.78 10.37
N TYR A 338 8.01 -10.90 11.24
CA TYR A 338 8.26 -12.10 12.06
C TYR A 338 7.21 -12.34 13.15
N HIS A 339 6.25 -11.44 13.35
CA HIS A 339 5.07 -11.73 14.18
C HIS A 339 4.16 -12.78 13.55
N ILE A 340 4.16 -12.87 12.21
CA ILE A 340 3.52 -13.97 11.48
C ILE A 340 4.50 -15.15 11.46
N HIS A 341 3.99 -16.33 11.81
CA HIS A 341 4.83 -17.54 11.90
C HIS A 341 5.24 -18.05 10.52
N ASN A 342 4.28 -18.19 9.60
CA ASN A 342 4.50 -18.77 8.27
C ASN A 342 4.94 -17.73 7.24
N ILE A 343 6.21 -17.32 7.32
CA ILE A 343 6.81 -16.33 6.40
C ILE A 343 8.07 -16.88 5.75
N VAL A 344 8.43 -16.32 4.60
CA VAL A 344 9.71 -16.59 3.95
C VAL A 344 10.84 -15.94 4.75
N LYS A 345 11.91 -16.69 5.02
CA LYS A 345 13.10 -16.30 5.78
C LYS A 345 14.36 -16.92 5.16
N PRO A 346 15.57 -16.34 5.37
CA PRO A 346 15.86 -15.16 6.20
C PRO A 346 15.52 -13.82 5.53
N VAL A 347 15.31 -13.80 4.21
CA VAL A 347 15.00 -12.61 3.42
C VAL A 347 13.62 -12.79 2.78
N SER A 348 12.79 -11.75 2.83
CA SER A 348 11.44 -11.74 2.26
C SER A 348 11.45 -11.64 0.73
N LYS A 349 11.87 -12.70 0.06
CA LYS A 349 11.87 -12.84 -1.40
C LYS A 349 11.72 -14.29 -1.85
N ALA A 350 11.19 -14.51 -3.04
CA ALA A 350 11.03 -15.82 -3.66
C ALA A 350 11.25 -15.72 -5.19
N GLY A 351 11.01 -16.81 -5.92
CA GLY A 351 11.15 -16.85 -7.38
C GLY A 351 10.11 -16.01 -8.13
N HIS A 352 10.02 -16.22 -9.44
CA HIS A 352 9.06 -15.54 -10.31
C HIS A 352 7.62 -15.91 -9.97
N ALA A 353 6.72 -14.93 -9.99
CA ALA A 353 5.29 -15.20 -9.85
C ALA A 353 4.75 -15.97 -11.06
N THR A 354 4.03 -17.05 -10.80
CA THR A 354 3.32 -17.85 -11.80
C THR A 354 1.83 -17.48 -11.84
N LYS A 355 1.29 -16.96 -10.73
CA LYS A 355 -0.10 -16.50 -10.62
C LYS A 355 -0.14 -15.01 -10.28
N VAL A 356 -0.86 -14.23 -11.09
CA VAL A 356 -1.09 -12.79 -10.86
C VAL A 356 -2.58 -12.55 -10.65
N ILE A 357 -2.97 -12.07 -9.47
CA ILE A 357 -4.37 -11.92 -9.09
C ILE A 357 -4.69 -10.43 -8.95
N PHE A 358 -5.68 -9.95 -9.68
CA PHE A 358 -6.23 -8.60 -9.56
C PHE A 358 -7.50 -8.64 -8.72
N LEU A 359 -7.44 -8.11 -7.50
CA LEU A 359 -8.58 -8.02 -6.60
C LEU A 359 -9.39 -6.77 -6.89
N THR A 360 -10.68 -6.95 -7.20
CA THR A 360 -11.61 -5.86 -7.42
C THR A 360 -12.79 -5.96 -6.46
N ALA A 361 -12.96 -4.98 -5.58
CA ALA A 361 -14.21 -4.81 -4.84
C ALA A 361 -15.27 -4.11 -5.72
N ASP A 362 -15.93 -4.86 -6.62
CA ASP A 362 -16.99 -4.32 -7.46
C ASP A 362 -18.27 -4.06 -6.64
N ALA A 363 -18.62 -2.79 -6.47
CA ALA A 363 -19.84 -2.38 -5.77
C ALA A 363 -21.11 -2.43 -6.65
N PHE A 364 -20.98 -2.60 -7.97
CA PHE A 364 -22.14 -2.70 -8.88
C PHE A 364 -22.75 -4.10 -8.90
N GLY A 365 -21.96 -5.13 -8.58
CA GLY A 365 -22.38 -6.53 -8.62
C GLY A 365 -22.35 -7.15 -10.02
N VAL A 366 -21.54 -6.60 -10.92
CA VAL A 366 -21.49 -6.95 -12.34
C VAL A 366 -20.40 -7.97 -12.64
N LEU A 367 -19.22 -7.79 -12.04
CA LEU A 367 -18.06 -8.63 -12.32
C LEU A 367 -18.22 -10.03 -11.68
N PRO A 368 -17.81 -11.09 -12.37
CA PRO A 368 -17.87 -12.45 -11.86
C PRO A 368 -16.94 -12.62 -10.65
N PRO A 369 -17.17 -13.61 -9.76
CA PRO A 369 -16.26 -13.89 -8.66
C PRO A 369 -14.82 -14.15 -9.12
N VAL A 370 -14.63 -14.77 -10.28
CA VAL A 370 -13.32 -14.99 -10.88
C VAL A 370 -13.39 -15.03 -12.41
N SER A 371 -12.35 -14.50 -13.06
CA SER A 371 -12.11 -14.67 -14.49
C SER A 371 -10.65 -14.96 -14.77
N ARG A 372 -10.40 -15.82 -15.78
CA ARG A 372 -9.07 -15.98 -16.36
C ARG A 372 -8.89 -14.92 -17.45
N LEU A 373 -7.79 -14.18 -17.38
CA LEU A 373 -7.54 -13.06 -18.29
C LEU A 373 -6.61 -13.47 -19.44
N THR A 374 -6.92 -13.00 -20.64
CA THR A 374 -5.93 -12.99 -21.73
C THR A 374 -4.80 -11.98 -21.46
N SER A 375 -3.69 -12.06 -22.21
CA SER A 375 -2.58 -11.11 -22.08
C SER A 375 -3.00 -9.65 -22.33
N ASP A 376 -3.88 -9.40 -23.30
CA ASP A 376 -4.37 -8.04 -23.59
C ASP A 376 -5.35 -7.57 -22.50
N GLN A 377 -6.24 -8.45 -22.02
CA GLN A 377 -7.14 -8.14 -20.89
C GLN A 377 -6.37 -7.88 -19.60
N THR A 378 -5.26 -8.58 -19.37
CA THR A 378 -4.38 -8.34 -18.22
C THR A 378 -3.92 -6.89 -18.19
N GLN A 379 -3.38 -6.39 -19.31
CA GLN A 379 -2.95 -5.00 -19.43
C GLN A 379 -4.12 -4.03 -19.29
N TYR A 380 -5.25 -4.32 -19.96
CA TYR A 380 -6.43 -3.47 -19.91
C TYR A 380 -6.97 -3.31 -18.48
N HIS A 381 -7.14 -4.41 -17.74
CA HIS A 381 -7.65 -4.39 -16.38
C HIS A 381 -6.63 -3.87 -15.37
N PHE A 382 -5.32 -4.08 -15.59
CA PHE A 382 -4.27 -3.50 -14.77
C PHE A 382 -4.22 -1.97 -14.89
N LEU A 383 -4.24 -1.45 -16.12
CA LEU A 383 -4.29 0.00 -16.39
C LEU A 383 -5.60 0.63 -15.90
N SER A 384 -6.73 -0.07 -16.09
CA SER A 384 -8.02 0.40 -15.58
C SER A 384 -8.04 0.45 -14.05
N GLY A 385 -7.56 -0.62 -13.40
CA GLY A 385 -7.52 -0.75 -11.95
C GLY A 385 -8.89 -0.50 -11.29
N PHE A 386 -9.95 -1.01 -11.91
CA PHE A 386 -11.31 -0.81 -11.42
C PHE A 386 -11.52 -1.56 -10.11
N THR A 387 -11.97 -0.83 -9.08
CA THR A 387 -12.29 -1.37 -7.76
C THR A 387 -13.11 -0.35 -6.96
N ALA A 388 -13.13 -0.43 -5.63
CA ALA A 388 -13.74 0.57 -4.76
C ALA A 388 -12.75 1.09 -3.71
N LYS A 389 -12.85 2.39 -3.39
CA LYS A 389 -12.25 2.96 -2.18
C LYS A 389 -13.16 2.60 -0.99
N LEU A 390 -12.66 1.78 -0.08
CA LEU A 390 -13.39 1.48 1.16
C LEU A 390 -13.27 2.64 2.16
N ALA A 391 -14.26 2.75 3.05
CA ALA A 391 -14.35 3.80 4.06
C ALA A 391 -13.05 3.95 4.89
N GLY A 392 -12.68 5.21 5.15
CA GLY A 392 -11.54 5.62 5.97
C GLY A 392 -10.16 5.53 5.32
N THR A 393 -10.02 4.92 4.13
CA THR A 393 -8.69 4.75 3.49
C THR A 393 -8.05 6.05 3.01
N GLU A 394 -8.86 7.08 2.74
CA GLU A 394 -8.48 8.46 2.44
C GLU A 394 -9.42 9.39 3.21
N ARG A 395 -8.91 10.56 3.63
CA ARG A 395 -9.73 11.55 4.35
C ARG A 395 -10.95 11.95 3.52
N GLY A 396 -12.14 11.79 4.12
CA GLY A 396 -13.43 12.15 3.51
C GLY A 396 -14.18 11.00 2.82
N ILE A 397 -13.64 9.78 2.76
CA ILE A 397 -14.35 8.62 2.21
C ILE A 397 -15.10 7.88 3.32
N THR A 398 -16.44 7.93 3.30
CA THR A 398 -17.31 7.32 4.32
C THR A 398 -18.03 6.06 3.84
N GLU A 399 -18.14 5.84 2.53
CA GLU A 399 -18.83 4.70 1.92
C GLU A 399 -18.03 4.11 0.76
N PRO A 400 -18.20 2.82 0.41
CA PRO A 400 -17.55 2.21 -0.75
C PRO A 400 -17.81 3.01 -2.03
N THR A 401 -16.77 3.65 -2.56
CA THR A 401 -16.87 4.51 -3.73
C THR A 401 -16.18 3.84 -4.91
N PRO A 402 -16.89 3.46 -5.99
CA PRO A 402 -16.26 2.91 -7.18
C PRO A 402 -15.18 3.83 -7.74
N THR A 403 -14.06 3.25 -8.17
CA THR A 403 -12.92 4.02 -8.64
C THR A 403 -12.12 3.25 -9.68
N PHE A 404 -11.47 3.99 -10.57
CA PHE A 404 -10.46 3.47 -11.50
C PHE A 404 -9.10 3.94 -11.00
N SER A 405 -8.43 3.07 -10.26
CA SER A 405 -7.12 3.34 -9.67
C SER A 405 -6.07 2.58 -10.44
N ALA A 406 -5.50 3.21 -11.47
CA ALA A 406 -4.49 2.63 -12.35
C ALA A 406 -3.44 1.79 -11.59
N CYS A 407 -3.08 0.63 -12.14
CA CYS A 407 -2.16 -0.34 -11.54
C CYS A 407 -2.60 -0.83 -10.14
N PHE A 408 -3.89 -0.69 -9.80
CA PHE A 408 -4.44 -0.88 -8.46
C PHE A 408 -3.73 -0.05 -7.39
N GLY A 409 -3.17 1.11 -7.73
CA GLY A 409 -2.27 1.87 -6.86
C GLY A 409 -2.03 3.33 -7.26
N ALA A 410 -2.96 3.96 -7.98
CA ALA A 410 -2.77 5.27 -8.62
C ALA A 410 -2.20 6.37 -7.71
N ALA A 411 -2.59 6.41 -6.43
CA ALA A 411 -2.13 7.42 -5.47
C ALA A 411 -0.60 7.37 -5.20
N PHE A 412 0.04 6.24 -5.53
CA PHE A 412 1.45 5.98 -5.28
C PHE A 412 2.29 5.96 -6.56
N LEU A 413 1.66 6.07 -7.73
CA LEU A 413 2.37 6.06 -9.00
C LEU A 413 3.05 7.42 -9.23
N THR A 414 4.35 7.40 -9.43
CA THR A 414 5.14 8.60 -9.79
C THR A 414 5.43 8.68 -11.29
N LEU A 415 5.52 7.55 -11.99
CA LEU A 415 5.58 7.46 -13.45
C LEU A 415 4.19 7.30 -14.10
N HIS A 416 4.14 7.37 -15.42
CA HIS A 416 2.90 7.11 -16.18
C HIS A 416 2.47 5.63 -16.06
N PRO A 417 1.16 5.31 -15.89
CA PRO A 417 0.69 3.94 -15.67
C PRO A 417 1.16 2.91 -16.70
N THR A 418 1.33 3.30 -17.97
CA THR A 418 1.81 2.41 -19.04
C THR A 418 3.23 1.89 -18.79
N GLN A 419 4.09 2.63 -18.08
CA GLN A 419 5.44 2.18 -17.77
C GLN A 419 5.42 1.00 -16.79
N TYR A 420 4.55 1.03 -15.79
CA TYR A 420 4.37 -0.10 -14.86
C TYR A 420 3.77 -1.31 -15.57
N ALA A 421 2.77 -1.08 -16.43
CA ALA A 421 2.14 -2.15 -17.20
C ALA A 421 3.15 -2.85 -18.13
N GLU A 422 3.99 -2.09 -18.82
CA GLU A 422 5.01 -2.65 -19.71
C GLU A 422 6.01 -3.53 -18.96
N VAL A 423 6.52 -3.07 -17.81
CA VAL A 423 7.48 -3.86 -17.01
C VAL A 423 6.80 -5.09 -16.41
N LEU A 424 5.57 -4.98 -15.89
CA LEU A 424 4.82 -6.13 -15.37
C LEU A 424 4.60 -7.19 -16.45
N VAL A 425 4.18 -6.79 -17.66
CA VAL A 425 3.94 -7.71 -18.78
C VAL A 425 5.22 -8.43 -19.17
N LYS A 426 6.36 -7.72 -19.24
CA LYS A 426 7.66 -8.34 -19.54
C LYS A 426 7.99 -9.43 -18.52
N ARG A 427 7.79 -9.16 -17.22
CA ARG A 427 8.03 -10.13 -16.14
C ARG A 427 7.10 -11.33 -16.22
N MET A 428 5.80 -11.09 -16.46
CA MET A 428 4.80 -12.14 -16.61
C MET A 428 5.09 -13.04 -17.81
N GLN A 429 5.43 -12.47 -18.97
CA GLN A 429 5.73 -13.22 -20.18
C GLN A 429 6.99 -14.09 -20.00
N ALA A 430 8.04 -13.55 -19.39
CA ALA A 430 9.26 -14.31 -19.11
C ALA A 430 9.01 -15.50 -18.17
N ALA A 431 8.09 -15.36 -17.21
CA ALA A 431 7.74 -16.38 -16.23
C ALA A 431 6.63 -17.34 -16.69
N GLY A 432 5.94 -17.05 -17.80
CA GLY A 432 4.73 -17.79 -18.19
C GLY A 432 3.58 -17.61 -17.20
N ALA A 433 3.48 -16.44 -16.55
CA ALA A 433 2.50 -16.19 -15.50
C ALA A 433 1.09 -15.99 -16.07
N GLN A 434 0.09 -16.56 -15.38
CA GLN A 434 -1.33 -16.39 -15.71
C GLN A 434 -1.98 -15.37 -14.80
N ALA A 435 -2.75 -14.43 -15.38
CA ALA A 435 -3.50 -13.44 -14.63
C ALA A 435 -4.99 -13.82 -14.44
N TYR A 436 -5.52 -13.39 -13.31
CA TYR A 436 -6.90 -13.60 -12.89
C TYR A 436 -7.50 -12.29 -12.37
N LEU A 437 -8.78 -12.06 -12.66
CA LEU A 437 -9.56 -10.99 -12.04
C LEU A 437 -10.51 -11.63 -11.02
N VAL A 438 -10.41 -11.23 -9.76
CA VAL A 438 -11.20 -11.79 -8.66
C VAL A 438 -12.05 -10.69 -8.01
N ASN A 439 -13.37 -10.84 -8.07
CA ASN A 439 -14.29 -9.92 -7.42
C ASN A 439 -14.39 -10.27 -5.93
N THR A 440 -13.88 -9.38 -5.07
CA THR A 440 -14.01 -9.46 -3.61
C THR A 440 -15.04 -8.48 -3.07
N GLY A 441 -15.82 -7.88 -3.97
CA GLY A 441 -16.89 -6.93 -3.71
C GLY A 441 -18.24 -7.63 -3.60
N TRP A 442 -19.23 -7.10 -4.29
CA TRP A 442 -20.62 -7.49 -4.19
C TRP A 442 -21.08 -8.28 -5.42
N ASN A 443 -22.22 -8.96 -5.27
CA ASN A 443 -22.94 -9.63 -6.36
C ASN A 443 -24.32 -8.98 -6.60
N GLY A 444 -25.11 -9.56 -7.51
CA GLY A 444 -26.44 -9.08 -7.89
C GLY A 444 -27.47 -8.98 -6.76
N SER A 445 -27.28 -9.75 -5.69
CA SER A 445 -28.13 -9.71 -4.50
C SER A 445 -27.82 -8.54 -3.55
N GLY A 446 -26.79 -7.74 -3.87
CA GLY A 446 -26.30 -6.66 -3.00
C GLY A 446 -25.55 -7.17 -1.77
N LYS A 447 -25.16 -8.45 -1.75
CA LYS A 447 -24.32 -9.04 -0.69
C LYS A 447 -22.87 -9.09 -1.15
N ARG A 448 -21.96 -8.89 -0.20
CA ARG A 448 -20.54 -9.09 -0.45
C ARG A 448 -20.27 -10.59 -0.66
N ILE A 449 -19.46 -10.93 -1.65
CA ILE A 449 -19.01 -12.31 -1.89
C ILE A 449 -18.35 -12.82 -0.62
N SER A 450 -18.70 -14.06 -0.21
CA SER A 450 -18.25 -14.57 1.08
C SER A 450 -16.74 -14.81 1.07
N ILE A 451 -16.09 -14.61 2.22
CA ILE A 451 -14.66 -14.92 2.35
C ILE A 451 -14.37 -16.41 2.14
N LYS A 452 -15.34 -17.29 2.45
CA LYS A 452 -15.24 -18.73 2.20
C LYS A 452 -15.15 -19.01 0.69
N ASP A 453 -16.05 -18.44 -0.10
CA ASP A 453 -16.04 -18.62 -1.56
C ASP A 453 -14.80 -18.00 -2.18
N THR A 454 -14.40 -16.81 -1.70
CA THR A 454 -13.18 -16.15 -2.17
C THR A 454 -11.94 -17.01 -1.90
N ARG A 455 -11.82 -17.59 -0.70
CA ARG A 455 -10.72 -18.53 -0.38
C ARG A 455 -10.78 -19.78 -1.26
N GLY A 456 -11.96 -20.34 -1.53
CA GLY A 456 -12.12 -21.47 -2.46
C GLY A 456 -11.67 -21.13 -3.89
N ILE A 457 -11.96 -19.91 -4.36
CA ILE A 457 -11.50 -19.39 -5.65
C ILE A 457 -9.98 -19.26 -5.66
N ILE A 458 -9.39 -18.66 -4.62
CA ILE A 458 -7.94 -18.52 -4.51
C ILE A 458 -7.28 -19.90 -4.47
N ASP A 459 -7.83 -20.85 -3.73
CA ASP A 459 -7.34 -22.23 -3.69
C ASP A 459 -7.33 -22.86 -5.08
N ALA A 460 -8.41 -22.68 -5.85
CA ALA A 460 -8.52 -23.19 -7.21
C ALA A 460 -7.55 -22.54 -8.19
N ILE A 461 -7.24 -21.24 -8.01
CA ILE A 461 -6.20 -20.53 -8.76
C ILE A 461 -4.82 -21.10 -8.44
N LEU A 462 -4.50 -21.22 -7.14
CA LEU A 462 -3.16 -21.57 -6.69
C LEU A 462 -2.82 -23.04 -6.94
N ASN A 463 -3.80 -23.94 -6.85
CA ASN A 463 -3.59 -25.36 -7.17
C ASN A 463 -3.75 -25.69 -8.66
N GLY A 464 -4.06 -24.71 -9.51
CA GLY A 464 -4.21 -24.86 -10.95
C GLY A 464 -5.52 -25.51 -11.43
N SER A 465 -6.43 -25.91 -10.54
CA SER A 465 -7.70 -26.56 -10.95
C SER A 465 -8.61 -25.67 -11.81
N ILE A 466 -8.47 -24.34 -11.71
CA ILE A 466 -9.17 -23.40 -12.59
C ILE A 466 -8.61 -23.39 -14.03
N ASP A 467 -7.33 -23.75 -14.22
CA ASP A 467 -6.68 -23.72 -15.55
C ASP A 467 -7.30 -24.77 -16.51
N ASP A 468 -7.77 -25.90 -15.96
CA ASP A 468 -8.39 -27.01 -16.68
C ASP A 468 -9.94 -27.01 -16.64
N ALA A 469 -10.55 -26.03 -15.95
CA ALA A 469 -11.99 -25.98 -15.77
C ALA A 469 -12.72 -25.68 -17.09
N GLU A 470 -13.93 -26.24 -17.27
CA GLU A 470 -14.80 -25.85 -18.38
C GLU A 470 -15.23 -24.39 -18.20
N THR A 471 -14.99 -23.56 -19.22
CA THR A 471 -15.25 -22.13 -19.17
C THR A 471 -16.42 -21.71 -20.05
N GLN A 472 -16.93 -20.52 -19.79
CA GLN A 472 -17.84 -19.80 -20.65
C GLN A 472 -17.43 -18.32 -20.71
N THR A 473 -17.86 -17.62 -21.75
CA THR A 473 -17.57 -16.19 -21.93
C THR A 473 -18.72 -15.35 -21.39
N LEU A 474 -18.41 -14.45 -20.46
CA LEU A 474 -19.35 -13.45 -19.97
C LEU A 474 -19.52 -12.34 -21.04
N PRO A 475 -20.76 -12.04 -21.49
CA PRO A 475 -21.02 -10.99 -22.47
C PRO A 475 -20.56 -9.61 -22.01
N ILE A 476 -20.46 -8.66 -22.96
CA ILE A 476 -20.00 -7.27 -22.80
C ILE A 476 -18.51 -7.18 -22.45
N PHE A 477 -18.05 -7.89 -21.42
CA PHE A 477 -16.66 -7.81 -20.94
C PHE A 477 -15.72 -8.83 -21.61
N ASP A 478 -16.26 -9.79 -22.36
CA ASP A 478 -15.53 -10.90 -22.97
C ASP A 478 -14.64 -11.68 -21.96
N LEU A 479 -15.08 -11.76 -20.70
CA LEU A 479 -14.33 -12.41 -19.62
C LEU A 479 -14.58 -13.91 -19.61
N GLU A 480 -13.52 -14.69 -19.52
CA GLU A 480 -13.62 -16.15 -19.38
C GLU A 480 -13.86 -16.54 -17.92
N ILE A 481 -15.00 -17.17 -17.64
CA ILE A 481 -15.41 -17.59 -16.30
C ILE A 481 -15.58 -19.11 -16.23
N PRO A 482 -15.21 -19.77 -15.12
CA PRO A 482 -15.41 -21.20 -14.94
C PRO A 482 -16.89 -21.52 -14.71
N ARG A 483 -17.36 -22.66 -15.21
CA ARG A 483 -18.74 -23.16 -14.97
C ARG A 483 -18.92 -23.78 -13.58
N SER A 484 -17.85 -24.36 -13.04
CA SER A 484 -17.81 -24.88 -11.68
C SER A 484 -16.38 -24.83 -11.14
N LEU A 485 -16.24 -24.72 -9.82
CA LEU A 485 -14.95 -24.79 -9.12
C LEU A 485 -15.09 -25.63 -7.84
N PRO A 486 -14.10 -26.46 -7.49
CA PRO A 486 -14.12 -27.20 -6.24
C PRO A 486 -14.25 -26.27 -5.02
N GLY A 487 -15.21 -26.55 -4.14
CA GLY A 487 -15.39 -25.80 -2.89
C GLY A 487 -16.04 -24.42 -3.02
N VAL A 488 -16.51 -24.05 -4.22
CA VAL A 488 -17.21 -22.78 -4.49
C VAL A 488 -18.63 -23.10 -4.96
N ASP A 489 -19.61 -22.30 -4.52
CA ASP A 489 -20.99 -22.42 -5.02
C ASP A 489 -21.05 -22.08 -6.52
N SER A 490 -21.45 -23.03 -7.37
CA SER A 490 -21.54 -22.80 -8.81
C SER A 490 -22.55 -21.71 -9.17
N ALA A 491 -23.57 -21.48 -8.32
CA ALA A 491 -24.62 -20.49 -8.57
C ALA A 491 -24.13 -19.04 -8.48
N ILE A 492 -22.89 -18.79 -7.99
CA ILE A 492 -22.32 -17.45 -7.94
C ILE A 492 -21.35 -17.15 -9.09
N LEU A 493 -20.84 -18.17 -9.79
CA LEU A 493 -19.75 -18.02 -10.76
C LEU A 493 -20.17 -17.20 -11.98
N ASP A 494 -21.40 -17.38 -12.44
CA ASP A 494 -22.04 -16.45 -13.36
C ASP A 494 -22.72 -15.32 -12.58
N PRO A 495 -22.26 -14.06 -12.68
CA PRO A 495 -22.80 -12.96 -11.89
C PRO A 495 -24.29 -12.72 -12.19
N ARG A 496 -24.77 -13.12 -13.38
CA ARG A 496 -26.17 -12.99 -13.80
C ARG A 496 -27.12 -13.83 -12.93
N ASP A 497 -26.66 -14.97 -12.44
CA ASP A 497 -27.48 -15.92 -11.67
C ASP A 497 -27.77 -15.42 -10.24
N THR A 498 -27.05 -14.38 -9.80
CA THR A 498 -27.29 -13.75 -8.49
C THR A 498 -28.32 -12.61 -8.53
N TYR A 499 -28.82 -12.26 -9.71
CA TYR A 499 -29.91 -11.30 -9.89
C TYR A 499 -31.26 -12.03 -9.93
N ALA A 500 -32.32 -11.37 -9.45
CA ALA A 500 -33.68 -11.86 -9.61
C ALA A 500 -34.17 -11.83 -11.07
N ASP A 501 -33.59 -10.94 -11.87
CA ASP A 501 -33.87 -10.75 -13.30
C ASP A 501 -32.56 -10.41 -14.04
N GLY A 502 -32.21 -11.21 -15.05
CA GLY A 502 -31.01 -11.01 -15.86
C GLY A 502 -30.95 -9.66 -16.59
N ALA A 503 -32.10 -9.01 -16.84
CA ALA A 503 -32.14 -7.67 -17.41
C ALA A 503 -31.50 -6.61 -16.48
N GLN A 504 -31.57 -6.80 -15.15
CA GLN A 504 -30.94 -5.90 -14.18
C GLN A 504 -29.42 -6.01 -14.21
N TRP A 505 -28.88 -7.21 -14.45
CA TRP A 505 -27.45 -7.38 -14.69
C TRP A 505 -27.05 -6.64 -15.97
N GLN A 506 -27.80 -6.81 -17.07
CA GLN A 506 -27.50 -6.18 -18.35
C GLN A 506 -27.42 -4.64 -18.22
N GLU A 507 -28.40 -4.00 -17.58
CA GLU A 507 -28.41 -2.54 -17.37
C GLU A 507 -27.15 -2.05 -16.63
N LYS A 508 -26.82 -2.71 -15.52
CA LYS A 508 -25.63 -2.36 -14.72
C LYS A 508 -24.32 -2.70 -15.45
N ALA A 509 -24.29 -3.79 -16.20
CA ALA A 509 -23.15 -4.21 -17.00
C ALA A 509 -22.84 -3.19 -18.09
N GLU A 510 -23.86 -2.67 -18.77
CA GLU A 510 -23.69 -1.63 -19.77
C GLU A 510 -23.24 -0.29 -19.17
N ASP A 511 -23.77 0.11 -18.00
CA ASP A 511 -23.29 1.31 -17.29
C ASP A 511 -21.81 1.17 -16.91
N LEU A 512 -21.43 0.03 -16.31
CA LEU A 512 -20.05 -0.23 -15.93
C LEU A 512 -19.13 -0.27 -17.17
N ALA A 513 -19.55 -0.90 -18.26
CA ALA A 513 -18.80 -0.93 -19.52
C ALA A 513 -18.56 0.47 -20.09
N ARG A 514 -19.59 1.35 -20.11
CA ARG A 514 -19.42 2.75 -20.51
C ARG A 514 -18.38 3.47 -19.66
N ARG A 515 -18.36 3.23 -18.34
CA ARG A 515 -17.37 3.80 -17.43
C ARG A 515 -15.96 3.28 -17.70
N PHE A 516 -15.80 1.98 -17.97
CA PHE A 516 -14.51 1.42 -18.37
C PHE A 516 -13.98 2.06 -19.65
N ILE A 517 -14.80 2.14 -20.70
CA ILE A 517 -14.45 2.73 -21.99
C ILE A 517 -14.06 4.21 -21.81
N ALA A 518 -14.89 4.99 -21.12
CA ALA A 518 -14.61 6.40 -20.86
C ALA A 518 -13.35 6.61 -20.01
N ASN A 519 -13.09 5.76 -19.02
CA ASN A 519 -11.88 5.83 -18.22
C ASN A 519 -10.63 5.47 -19.03
N PHE A 520 -10.73 4.50 -19.95
CA PHE A 520 -9.57 3.98 -20.68
C PHE A 520 -9.08 4.90 -21.79
N ASP A 521 -9.94 5.78 -22.30
CA ASP A 521 -9.62 6.78 -23.33
C ASP A 521 -8.34 7.58 -23.01
N LYS A 522 -8.11 7.91 -21.73
CA LYS A 522 -6.92 8.64 -21.26
C LYS A 522 -5.58 7.89 -21.43
N TYR A 523 -5.61 6.60 -21.77
CA TYR A 523 -4.42 5.79 -22.06
C TYR A 523 -4.20 5.58 -23.57
N THR A 524 -5.12 6.07 -24.41
CA THR A 524 -5.07 5.87 -25.87
C THR A 524 -4.21 6.89 -26.59
N ASP A 525 -3.60 7.82 -25.85
CA ASP A 525 -2.60 8.78 -26.32
C ASP A 525 -1.26 8.10 -26.69
N ALA A 526 -1.04 6.88 -26.23
CA ALA A 526 0.06 6.02 -26.65
C ALA A 526 -0.42 4.86 -27.56
N PRO A 527 0.35 4.47 -28.61
CA PRO A 527 0.00 3.35 -29.48
C PRO A 527 -0.29 2.03 -28.75
N ALA A 528 0.45 1.75 -27.67
CA ALA A 528 0.25 0.58 -26.84
C ALA A 528 -1.13 0.58 -26.16
N GLY A 529 -1.58 1.72 -25.63
CA GLY A 529 -2.90 1.83 -25.01
C GLY A 529 -4.03 1.79 -26.04
N ALA A 530 -3.86 2.44 -27.20
CA ALA A 530 -4.86 2.37 -28.29
C ALA A 530 -5.11 0.92 -28.75
N ALA A 531 -4.07 0.08 -28.81
CA ALA A 531 -4.20 -1.33 -29.19
C ALA A 531 -4.98 -2.17 -28.16
N LEU A 532 -5.06 -1.74 -26.90
CA LEU A 532 -5.72 -2.47 -25.81
C LEU A 532 -7.23 -2.22 -25.74
N VAL A 533 -7.77 -1.23 -26.45
CA VAL A 533 -9.23 -0.92 -26.44
C VAL A 533 -10.06 -2.16 -26.82
N LYS A 534 -9.58 -2.98 -27.76
CA LYS A 534 -10.25 -4.22 -28.20
C LYS A 534 -10.40 -5.28 -27.10
N ALA A 535 -9.60 -5.19 -26.03
CA ALA A 535 -9.60 -6.09 -24.89
C ALA A 535 -10.44 -5.58 -23.71
N GLY A 536 -10.97 -4.37 -23.83
CA GLY A 536 -11.98 -3.83 -22.92
C GLY A 536 -13.39 -4.31 -23.27
N PRO A 537 -14.39 -3.83 -22.50
CA PRO A 537 -15.78 -4.18 -22.76
C PRO A 537 -16.28 -3.56 -24.07
N LYS A 538 -17.24 -4.25 -24.70
CA LYS A 538 -17.86 -3.90 -25.98
C LYS A 538 -19.37 -3.79 -25.81
N LEU A 539 -19.92 -2.66 -26.27
CA LEU A 539 -21.34 -2.32 -26.23
C LEU A 539 -21.98 -2.41 -27.61
#